data_AF-A0A1A6BGE1-F1
#
_entry.id   AF-A0A1A6BGE1-F1
#
_cell.length_a   1.000
_cell.length_b   1.000
_cell.length_c   1.000
_cell.angle_alpha   90.00
_cell.angle_beta   90.00
_cell.angle_gamma   90.00
#
_symmetry.space_group_name_H-M   'P 1'
#
loop_
_entity.id
_entity.type
_entity.pdbx_description
1 polymer ?
#
loop_
_entity_poly.entity_id
_entity_poly.type
_entity_poly.pdbx_seq_one_letter_code
_entity_poly.pdbx_strand_id
1 'polypeptide(L)'
;MTSASSHPAAAVLNTDRVDATAERIAIDWAHHGHSVLTAMIAELYTDLADLPPRYTPDQRADILTDAADITATELMTMLDFVYQEADRPPVTEYGWGMHTDDRHTAVVAALTGRTASHLTWWLTDYLTDREAEDLD
;
A
#
# COMPACT_ATOMS: atom_id res chain seq x y z
N MET A 1 11.44 -14.58 36.48
CA MET A 1 10.72 -15.29 35.39
C MET A 1 11.02 -14.54 34.12
N THR A 2 11.68 -15.21 33.17
CA THR A 2 12.08 -14.66 31.88
C THR A 2 10.86 -14.48 30.97
N SER A 3 10.90 -13.39 30.22
CA SER A 3 9.89 -12.86 29.31
C SER A 3 9.39 -13.87 28.27
N ALA A 4 8.08 -13.84 28.01
CA ALA A 4 7.53 -14.24 26.72
C ALA A 4 7.09 -12.96 26.01
N SER A 5 8.03 -12.30 25.34
CA SER A 5 7.66 -11.43 24.22
C SER A 5 7.17 -12.38 23.15
N SER A 6 5.85 -12.55 23.06
CA SER A 6 5.21 -13.06 21.86
C SER A 6 5.53 -12.03 20.77
N HIS A 7 6.64 -12.21 20.07
CA HIS A 7 6.81 -11.57 18.78
C HIS A 7 5.55 -11.91 17.99
N PRO A 8 4.80 -10.92 17.45
CA PRO A 8 3.74 -11.24 16.52
C PRO A 8 4.38 -12.11 15.45
N ALA A 9 3.82 -13.30 15.22
CA ALA A 9 4.25 -14.13 14.10
C ALA A 9 4.19 -13.21 12.89
N ALA A 10 5.34 -12.93 12.28
CA ALA A 10 5.42 -11.99 11.17
C ALA A 10 4.33 -12.37 10.18
N ALA A 11 3.30 -11.53 10.07
CA ALA A 11 2.17 -11.79 9.20
C ALA A 11 2.76 -12.10 7.84
N VAL A 12 2.59 -13.33 7.36
CA VAL A 12 3.13 -13.71 6.07
C VAL A 12 2.31 -12.92 5.05
N LEU A 13 2.92 -11.86 4.54
CA LEU A 13 2.36 -11.02 3.49
C LEU A 13 1.91 -11.92 2.34
N ASN A 14 0.60 -11.93 2.05
CA ASN A 14 0.09 -12.64 0.90
C ASN A 14 0.45 -11.85 -0.36
N THR A 15 1.58 -12.20 -0.96
CA THR A 15 2.14 -11.52 -2.14
C THR A 15 1.15 -11.54 -3.31
N ASP A 16 0.42 -12.63 -3.54
CA ASP A 16 -0.55 -12.72 -4.64
C ASP A 16 -1.66 -11.66 -4.54
N ARG A 17 -2.11 -11.31 -3.32
CA ARG A 17 -3.15 -10.29 -3.12
C ARG A 17 -2.61 -8.86 -3.23
N VAL A 18 -1.36 -8.66 -2.81
CA VAL A 18 -0.65 -7.40 -3.05
C VAL A 18 -0.48 -7.20 -4.55
N ASP A 19 -0.03 -8.21 -5.28
CA ASP A 19 0.14 -8.20 -6.73
C ASP A 19 -1.19 -7.93 -7.44
N ALA A 20 -2.27 -8.61 -7.06
CA ALA A 20 -3.60 -8.39 -7.63
C ALA A 20 -4.14 -6.97 -7.38
N THR A 21 -3.80 -6.36 -6.23
CA THR A 21 -4.17 -4.96 -5.94
C THR A 21 -3.33 -3.99 -6.74
N ALA A 22 -2.03 -4.26 -6.88
CA ALA A 22 -1.13 -3.49 -7.73
C ALA A 22 -1.58 -3.54 -9.20
N GLU A 23 -1.98 -4.70 -9.70
CA GLU A 23 -2.48 -4.88 -11.07
C GLU A 23 -3.78 -4.11 -11.30
N ARG A 24 -4.77 -4.22 -10.40
CA ARG A 24 -6.02 -3.43 -10.49
C ARG A 24 -5.75 -1.92 -10.52
N ILE A 25 -4.89 -1.44 -9.62
CA ILE A 25 -4.53 -0.01 -9.56
C ILE A 25 -3.80 0.40 -10.84
N ALA A 26 -2.87 -0.42 -11.35
CA ALA A 26 -2.13 -0.11 -12.57
C ALA A 26 -3.01 -0.08 -13.84
N ILE A 27 -4.04 -0.94 -13.90
CA ILE A 27 -5.02 -0.96 -15.01
C ILE A 27 -5.90 0.29 -14.97
N ASP A 28 -6.43 0.62 -13.79
CA ASP A 28 -7.52 1.60 -13.66
C ASP A 28 -7.08 2.97 -13.13
N TRP A 29 -5.79 3.19 -12.87
CA TRP A 29 -5.26 4.45 -12.32
C TRP A 29 -5.79 5.70 -13.04
N ALA A 30 -5.76 5.72 -14.37
CA ALA A 30 -6.21 6.85 -15.18
C ALA A 30 -7.74 7.09 -15.10
N HIS A 31 -8.48 6.17 -14.50
CA HIS A 31 -9.94 6.12 -14.45
C HIS A 31 -10.51 6.14 -13.03
N HIS A 32 -9.67 6.09 -11.99
CA HIS A 32 -10.12 6.00 -10.60
C HIS A 32 -9.76 7.25 -9.80
N GLY A 33 -10.68 7.66 -8.91
CA GLY A 33 -10.43 8.71 -7.93
C GLY A 33 -9.92 8.14 -6.61
N HIS A 34 -9.35 9.01 -5.78
CA HIS A 34 -8.83 8.69 -4.44
C HIS A 34 -9.72 7.74 -3.62
N SER A 35 -11.03 8.00 -3.57
CA SER A 35 -11.98 7.19 -2.80
C SER A 35 -12.06 5.72 -3.22
N VAL A 36 -11.90 5.42 -4.51
CA VAL A 36 -11.91 4.05 -5.02
C VAL A 36 -10.60 3.34 -4.66
N LEU A 37 -9.48 4.06 -4.73
CA LEU A 37 -8.17 3.53 -4.32
C LEU A 37 -8.15 3.23 -2.81
N THR A 38 -8.64 4.14 -1.99
CA THR A 38 -8.79 3.95 -0.54
C THR A 38 -9.63 2.70 -0.25
N ALA A 39 -10.76 2.50 -0.95
CA ALA A 39 -11.59 1.31 -0.75
C ALA A 39 -10.86 0.00 -1.11
N MET A 40 -10.16 -0.05 -2.25
CA MET A 40 -9.40 -1.24 -2.66
C MET A 40 -8.26 -1.58 -1.68
N ILE A 41 -7.62 -0.57 -1.09
CA ILE A 41 -6.54 -0.75 -0.11
C ILE A 41 -7.11 -1.15 1.26
N ALA A 42 -8.26 -0.59 1.66
CA ALA A 42 -8.93 -0.96 2.91
C ALA A 42 -9.38 -2.44 2.88
N GLU A 43 -9.88 -2.93 1.75
CA GLU A 43 -10.15 -4.36 1.55
C GLU A 43 -8.89 -5.20 1.71
N LEU A 44 -7.78 -4.79 1.07
CA LEU A 44 -6.49 -5.47 1.20
C LEU A 44 -6.01 -5.52 2.66
N TYR A 45 -6.14 -4.43 3.42
CA TYR A 45 -5.71 -4.39 4.81
C TYR A 45 -6.63 -5.23 5.69
N THR A 46 -7.95 -5.20 5.48
CA THR A 46 -8.91 -6.07 6.18
C THR A 46 -8.52 -7.54 6.03
N ASP A 47 -8.08 -7.90 4.84
CA ASP A 47 -7.71 -9.25 4.46
C ASP A 47 -6.34 -9.71 4.99
N LEU A 48 -5.40 -8.79 5.19
CA LEU A 48 -4.01 -9.09 5.55
C LEU A 48 -3.65 -8.77 7.00
N ALA A 49 -4.43 -7.90 7.65
CA ALA A 49 -4.12 -7.43 8.99
C ALA A 49 -4.61 -8.38 10.06
N ASP A 50 -3.68 -8.87 10.89
CA ASP A 50 -4.02 -9.55 12.14
C ASP A 50 -4.05 -8.55 13.29
N LEU A 51 -5.11 -7.74 13.35
CA LEU A 51 -5.25 -6.72 14.39
C LEU A 51 -5.52 -7.37 15.77
N PRO A 52 -4.88 -6.89 16.85
CA PRO A 52 -5.05 -7.40 18.21
C PRO A 52 -6.53 -7.50 18.66
N PRO A 53 -6.96 -8.58 19.36
CA PRO A 53 -8.34 -8.78 19.82
C PRO A 53 -8.90 -7.67 20.72
N ARG A 54 -8.03 -6.84 21.30
CA ARG A 54 -8.41 -5.69 22.13
C ARG A 54 -9.15 -4.59 21.36
N TYR A 55 -8.96 -4.50 20.04
CA TYR A 55 -9.67 -3.53 19.21
C TYR A 55 -11.09 -4.02 18.90
N THR A 56 -12.07 -3.15 19.14
CA THR A 56 -13.47 -3.39 18.73
C THR A 56 -13.59 -3.42 17.20
N PRO A 57 -14.68 -3.97 16.65
CA PRO A 57 -14.93 -3.93 15.20
C PRO A 57 -14.88 -2.51 14.63
N ASP A 58 -15.44 -1.53 15.33
CA ASP A 58 -15.44 -0.13 14.89
C ASP A 58 -14.04 0.46 14.90
N GLN A 59 -13.26 0.24 15.96
CA GLN A 59 -11.85 0.68 16.03
C GLN A 59 -11.01 0.04 14.92
N ARG A 60 -11.24 -1.24 14.62
CA ARG A 60 -10.55 -1.92 13.50
C ARG A 60 -10.90 -1.25 12.18
N ALA A 61 -12.17 -0.97 11.93
CA ALA A 61 -12.61 -0.32 10.70
C ALA A 61 -11.98 1.08 10.54
N ASP A 62 -11.93 1.87 11.62
CA ASP A 62 -11.32 3.20 11.62
C ASP A 62 -9.81 3.13 11.34
N ILE A 63 -9.09 2.26 12.06
CA ILE A 63 -7.65 2.05 11.87
C ILE A 63 -7.33 1.62 10.43
N LEU A 64 -8.10 0.68 9.88
CA LEU A 64 -7.91 0.19 8.51
C LEU A 64 -8.21 1.28 7.48
N THR A 65 -9.22 2.11 7.73
CA THR A 65 -9.60 3.22 6.85
C THR A 65 -8.54 4.32 6.86
N ASP A 66 -8.06 4.73 8.03
CA ASP A 66 -7.00 5.74 8.17
C ASP A 66 -5.72 5.28 7.46
N ALA A 67 -5.33 4.03 7.68
CA ALA A 67 -4.16 3.46 7.04
C ALA A 67 -4.32 3.38 5.52
N ALA A 68 -5.50 3.00 5.04
CA ALA A 68 -5.80 2.96 3.61
C ALA A 68 -5.78 4.35 2.97
N ASP A 69 -6.27 5.38 3.67
CA ASP A 69 -6.28 6.77 3.17
C ASP A 69 -4.87 7.35 3.06
N ILE A 70 -4.01 7.11 4.05
CA ILE A 70 -2.59 7.46 4.01
C ILE A 70 -1.92 6.76 2.82
N THR A 71 -2.13 5.46 2.70
CA THR A 71 -1.55 4.66 1.61
C THR A 71 -2.03 5.17 0.24
N ALA A 72 -3.32 5.43 0.08
CA ALA A 72 -3.89 5.96 -1.16
C ALA A 72 -3.26 7.31 -1.52
N THR A 73 -3.08 8.20 -0.54
CA THR A 73 -2.47 9.53 -0.74
C THR A 73 -1.01 9.42 -1.20
N GLU A 74 -0.23 8.56 -0.55
CA GLU A 74 1.16 8.31 -0.95
C GLU A 74 1.26 7.66 -2.32
N LEU A 75 0.39 6.68 -2.61
CA LEU A 75 0.32 6.02 -3.89
C LEU A 75 -0.08 6.99 -5.00
N MET A 76 -1.04 7.89 -4.79
CA MET A 76 -1.39 8.90 -5.78
C MET A 76 -0.19 9.78 -6.14
N THR A 77 0.55 10.23 -5.14
CA THR A 77 1.74 11.07 -5.34
C THR A 77 2.83 10.32 -6.12
N MET A 78 3.07 9.05 -5.77
CA MET A 78 4.04 8.20 -6.46
C MET A 78 3.61 7.90 -7.90
N LEU A 79 2.34 7.56 -8.12
CA LEU A 79 1.79 7.24 -9.42
C LEU A 79 1.82 8.45 -10.35
N ASP A 80 1.52 9.66 -9.85
CA ASP A 80 1.71 10.90 -10.59
C ASP A 80 3.17 11.10 -11.01
N PHE A 81 4.11 10.87 -10.10
CA PHE A 81 5.54 10.96 -10.42
C PHE A 81 5.96 9.94 -11.48
N VAL A 82 5.56 8.67 -11.34
CA VAL A 82 5.86 7.62 -12.32
C VAL A 82 5.19 7.89 -13.66
N TYR A 83 3.96 8.42 -13.67
CA TYR A 83 3.28 8.85 -14.90
C TYR A 83 4.05 9.97 -15.60
N GLN A 84 4.47 10.99 -14.86
CA GLN A 84 5.24 12.11 -15.42
C GLN A 84 6.61 11.66 -15.95
N GLU A 85 7.31 10.78 -15.25
CA GLU A 85 8.62 10.29 -15.69
C GLU A 85 8.49 9.27 -16.83
N ALA A 86 7.42 8.47 -16.88
CA ALA A 86 7.13 7.57 -18.00
C ALA A 86 6.65 8.29 -19.27
N ASP A 87 6.01 9.45 -19.15
CA ASP A 87 5.68 10.34 -20.27
C ASP A 87 6.87 11.21 -20.70
N ARG A 88 7.97 11.19 -19.94
CA ARG A 88 9.20 11.87 -20.32
C ARG A 88 9.88 11.08 -21.44
N PRO A 89 10.13 11.68 -22.62
CA PRO A 89 10.86 10.98 -23.67
C PRO A 89 12.24 10.58 -23.12
N PRO A 90 12.69 9.32 -23.31
CA PRO A 90 14.00 8.92 -22.84
C PRO A 90 15.01 9.80 -23.55
N VAL A 91 15.81 10.55 -22.77
CA VAL A 91 16.96 11.28 -23.30
C VAL A 91 18.01 10.24 -23.66
N THR A 92 17.83 9.62 -24.81
CA THR A 92 18.82 8.76 -25.45
C THR A 92 19.02 9.30 -26.86
N GLU A 93 20.26 9.27 -27.31
CA GLU A 93 20.70 9.76 -28.63
C GLU A 93 20.03 9.04 -29.81
N TYR A 94 19.25 7.99 -29.53
CA TYR A 94 18.47 7.19 -30.48
C TYR A 94 17.04 6.99 -29.96
N GLY A 95 16.12 7.81 -30.48
CA GLY A 95 14.74 7.93 -30.01
C GLY A 95 13.89 6.67 -30.17
N TRP A 96 13.78 5.90 -29.09
CA TRP A 96 12.70 4.94 -28.89
C TRP A 96 12.04 5.23 -27.55
N GLY A 97 10.77 5.65 -27.57
CA GLY A 97 9.96 5.85 -26.37
C GLY A 97 9.70 4.54 -25.62
N MET A 98 9.44 4.62 -24.33
CA MET A 98 9.06 3.47 -23.50
C MET A 98 7.76 2.84 -24.04
N HIS A 99 7.73 1.52 -24.25
CA HIS A 99 6.52 0.83 -24.71
C HIS A 99 5.46 0.83 -23.59
N THR A 100 4.17 0.86 -23.94
CA THR A 100 3.06 0.88 -22.96
C THR A 100 3.11 -0.31 -21.98
N ASP A 101 3.54 -1.48 -22.46
CA ASP A 101 3.69 -2.69 -21.64
C ASP A 101 4.84 -2.58 -20.62
N ASP A 102 5.96 -1.95 -21.00
CA ASP A 102 7.08 -1.69 -20.08
C ASP A 102 6.64 -0.70 -18.99
N ARG A 103 5.83 0.30 -19.37
CA ARG A 103 5.25 1.28 -18.43
C ARG A 103 4.32 0.62 -17.43
N HIS A 104 3.39 -0.22 -17.91
CA HIS A 104 2.47 -0.95 -17.05
C HIS A 104 3.25 -1.87 -16.08
N THR A 105 4.24 -2.59 -16.57
CA THR A 105 5.10 -3.47 -15.75
C THR A 105 5.86 -2.69 -14.68
N ALA A 106 6.42 -1.52 -15.01
CA ALA A 106 7.11 -0.66 -14.06
C ALA A 106 6.18 -0.12 -12.97
N VAL A 107 4.95 0.28 -13.35
CA VAL A 107 3.92 0.74 -12.41
C VAL A 107 3.52 -0.39 -11.46
N VAL A 108 3.22 -1.59 -11.97
CA VAL A 108 2.86 -2.76 -11.13
C VAL A 108 3.98 -3.11 -10.14
N ALA A 109 5.24 -3.12 -10.59
CA ALA A 109 6.38 -3.42 -9.71
C ALA A 109 6.56 -2.37 -8.60
N ALA A 110 6.42 -1.08 -8.92
CA ALA A 110 6.51 0.01 -7.95
C ALA A 110 5.37 -0.06 -6.93
N LEU A 111 4.14 -0.30 -7.39
CA LEU A 111 2.95 -0.48 -6.54
C LEU A 111 3.12 -1.64 -5.58
N THR A 112 3.52 -2.81 -6.09
CA THR A 112 3.73 -4.03 -5.30
C THR A 112 4.75 -3.78 -4.17
N GLY A 113 5.91 -3.21 -4.52
CA GLY A 113 6.95 -2.90 -3.54
C GLY A 113 6.51 -1.87 -2.50
N ARG A 114 5.78 -0.83 -2.92
CA ARG A 114 5.29 0.23 -2.01
C ARG A 114 4.21 -0.30 -1.07
N THR A 115 3.22 -1.03 -1.57
CA THR A 115 2.15 -1.62 -0.76
C THR A 115 2.70 -2.61 0.26
N ALA A 116 3.65 -3.48 -0.12
CA ALA A 116 4.27 -4.42 0.81
C ALA A 116 5.10 -3.72 1.90
N SER A 117 5.91 -2.73 1.52
CA SER A 117 6.73 -1.95 2.46
C SER A 117 5.85 -1.14 3.42
N HIS A 118 4.79 -0.52 2.91
CA HIS A 118 3.87 0.26 3.73
C HIS A 118 3.07 -0.64 4.68
N LEU A 119 2.58 -1.81 4.25
CA LEU A 119 1.88 -2.72 5.15
C LEU A 119 2.79 -3.20 6.29
N THR A 120 4.08 -3.39 6.01
CA THR A 120 5.08 -3.71 7.04
C THR A 120 5.23 -2.55 8.03
N TRP A 121 5.51 -1.34 7.55
CA TRP A 121 5.62 -0.13 8.39
C TRP A 121 4.35 0.12 9.22
N TRP A 122 3.18 -0.04 8.61
CA TRP A 122 1.90 0.16 9.28
C TRP A 122 1.72 -0.80 10.46
N LEU A 123 2.03 -2.08 10.27
CA LEU A 123 1.92 -3.09 11.32
C LEU A 123 2.96 -2.92 12.44
N THR A 124 4.15 -2.38 12.14
CA THR A 124 5.24 -2.27 13.12
C THR A 124 5.27 -0.94 13.86
N ASP A 125 5.08 0.16 13.13
CA ASP A 125 5.35 1.51 13.64
C ASP A 125 4.05 2.28 13.84
N TYR A 126 3.19 2.37 12.81
CA TYR A 126 1.96 3.17 12.90
C TYR A 126 1.01 2.70 14.00
N LEU A 127 0.78 1.38 14.11
CA LEU A 127 -0.05 0.84 15.19
C LEU A 127 0.56 1.10 16.57
N THR A 128 1.90 1.04 16.69
CA THR A 128 2.60 1.32 17.94
C THR A 128 2.45 2.78 18.34
N ASP A 129 2.61 3.71 17.39
CA ASP A 129 2.46 5.14 17.62
C ASP A 129 1.02 5.50 18.01
N ARG A 130 0.02 4.94 17.30
CA ARG A 130 -1.39 5.15 17.62
C ARG A 130 -1.76 4.63 19.01
N GLU A 131 -1.21 3.49 19.42
CA GLU A 131 -1.40 2.96 20.78
C GLU A 131 -0.78 3.87 21.85
N ALA A 132 0.29 4.58 21.54
CA ALA A 132 0.87 5.56 22.45
C ALA A 132 0.01 6.83 22.56
N GLU A 133 -0.60 7.27 21.45
CA GLU A 133 -1.49 8.44 21.42
C GLU A 133 -2.83 8.20 22.14
N ASP A 134 -3.39 6.99 22.07
CA ASP A 134 -4.65 6.62 22.77
C ASP A 134 -4.49 6.51 24.31
N LEU A 135 -3.25 6.54 24.83
CA LEU A 135 -2.93 6.39 26.26
C LEU A 135 -2.63 7.73 26.97
N ASP A 136 -2.60 8.85 26.24
CA ASP A 136 -2.39 10.21 26.75
C ASP A 136 -3.71 11.01 26.86
#